data_AF-A0A2H6KD94-F1
#
_entry.id   AF-A0A2H6KD94-F1
#
_cell.length_a   1.000
_cell.length_b   1.000
_cell.length_c   1.000
_cell.angle_alpha   90.00
_cell.angle_beta   90.00
_cell.angle_gamma   90.00
#
_symmetry.space_group_name_H-M   'P 1'
#
loop_
_entity.id
_entity.type
_entity.pdbx_description
1 polymer ?
#
loop_
_entity_poly.entity_id
_entity_poly.type
_entity_poly.pdbx_seq_one_letter_code
_entity_poly.pdbx_strand_id
1 'polypeptide(L)'
;MDESLKKDLRTVREEIKDGIKDVITTLQVKEFDTLVKTDLKSLRDKIMKLKDGVDSSKADEGTGLVGQHLKTIKDQYDKLHKETTGPGGSIAKETGLLDNKFQSAIQHPLNDAVDKVDMAIETLGEQFQLQGKKNIEEVFNKIKGEVGSIITGNHGKLKTGLEAVVDKVRGLAGLFRGQSQFEIKVQGWVENNILKVDPIKSFIEKYIGENGQGKFHGNYGKKKRGGQFYTDLNEQIAIVFKEKLTSEATTAGRVVEDLFREAESNRTVRKYVNALKEGCNKFVEKLGETLKTNDVDQFPDAIDTLVNTIVQKITSAVKNGSPAPDTKYLIPAVQGAVIQLLVVARQVAVELGSFALNADNNHLSLADNVDNALKVAKTLEGQLKDANTAQKSSGQTESPAKAVDSRLSEVRNMVGGLDDTFKQKVKKELQEAVNKLDGAVRDFDTEAQIREAAKAAYLSNFLSDRMTLSSGPNSRL
;
A
#
# COMPACT_ATOMS: atom_id res chain seq x y z
N MET A 1 32.05 -17.58 140.01
CA MET A 1 30.86 -17.14 139.24
C MET A 1 29.71 -17.08 140.23
N ASP A 2 29.25 -15.87 140.51
CA ASP A 2 28.27 -15.59 141.55
C ASP A 2 26.91 -16.25 141.25
N GLU A 3 26.14 -16.61 142.28
CA GLU A 3 24.85 -17.31 142.13
C GLU A 3 23.84 -16.50 141.31
N SER A 4 23.89 -15.16 141.38
CA SER A 4 22.99 -14.27 140.61
C SER A 4 23.23 -14.39 139.10
N LEU A 5 24.49 -14.38 138.65
CA LEU A 5 24.84 -14.46 137.23
C LEU A 5 24.43 -15.81 136.61
N LYS A 6 24.51 -16.90 137.39
CA LYS A 6 24.04 -18.23 136.95
C LYS A 6 22.51 -18.30 136.83
N LYS A 7 21.78 -17.62 137.72
CA LYS A 7 20.32 -17.51 137.62
C LYS A 7 19.92 -16.67 136.42
N ASP A 8 20.53 -15.51 136.21
CA ASP A 8 20.21 -14.64 135.08
C ASP A 8 20.53 -15.28 133.73
N LEU A 9 21.70 -15.93 133.60
CA LEU A 9 22.03 -16.69 132.38
C LEU A 9 21.09 -17.89 132.16
N ARG A 10 20.56 -18.49 133.23
CA ARG A 10 19.56 -19.56 133.13
C ARG A 10 18.19 -19.01 132.71
N THR A 11 17.77 -17.86 133.24
CA THR A 11 16.54 -17.17 132.84
C THR A 11 16.61 -16.73 131.38
N VAL A 12 17.68 -16.03 130.98
CA VAL A 12 17.90 -15.61 129.59
C VAL A 12 17.95 -16.82 128.65
N ARG A 13 18.58 -17.93 129.05
CA ARG A 13 18.60 -19.17 128.27
C ARG A 13 17.20 -19.77 128.07
N GLU A 14 16.36 -19.77 129.10
CA GLU A 14 14.99 -20.30 128.98
C GLU A 14 14.08 -19.32 128.22
N GLU A 15 14.22 -18.01 128.39
CA GLU A 15 13.49 -17.01 127.58
C GLU A 15 13.89 -17.06 126.10
N ILE A 16 15.18 -17.26 125.78
CA ILE A 16 15.63 -17.47 124.40
C ILE A 16 15.06 -18.78 123.84
N LYS A 17 15.03 -19.86 124.64
CA LYS A 17 14.41 -21.13 124.24
C LYS A 17 12.92 -20.97 123.95
N ASP A 18 12.21 -20.28 124.84
CA ASP A 18 10.77 -20.06 124.72
C ASP A 18 10.47 -19.12 123.55
N GLY A 19 11.26 -18.05 123.36
CA GLY A 19 11.16 -17.18 122.18
C GLY A 19 11.45 -17.92 120.87
N ILE A 20 12.46 -18.80 120.82
CA ILE A 20 12.74 -19.65 119.64
C ILE A 20 11.58 -20.62 119.42
N LYS A 21 11.02 -21.20 120.48
CA LYS A 21 9.89 -22.13 120.40
C LYS A 21 8.60 -21.46 119.93
N ASP A 22 8.32 -20.25 120.40
CA ASP A 22 7.21 -19.43 119.92
C ASP A 22 7.39 -19.08 118.45
N VAL A 23 8.55 -18.60 118.03
CA VAL A 23 8.81 -18.32 116.60
C VAL A 23 8.67 -19.58 115.74
N ILE A 24 9.16 -20.73 116.19
CA ILE A 24 8.99 -22.03 115.50
C ILE A 24 7.51 -22.41 115.37
N THR A 25 6.68 -22.07 116.36
CA THR A 25 5.25 -22.41 116.38
C THR A 25 4.43 -21.40 115.57
N THR A 26 4.67 -20.10 115.74
CA THR A 26 3.99 -19.01 115.02
C THR A 26 4.30 -19.02 113.53
N LEU A 27 5.56 -19.27 113.13
CA LEU A 27 5.92 -19.44 111.72
C LEU A 27 5.61 -20.85 111.21
N GLN A 28 5.01 -21.70 112.04
CA GLN A 28 4.63 -23.08 111.72
C GLN A 28 5.79 -23.87 111.11
N VAL A 29 7.03 -23.63 111.57
CA VAL A 29 8.25 -24.20 110.98
C VAL A 29 8.24 -25.73 110.99
N LYS A 30 7.58 -26.33 112.00
CA LYS A 30 7.38 -27.78 112.09
C LYS A 30 6.37 -28.33 111.07
N GLU A 31 5.45 -27.49 110.59
CA GLU A 31 4.40 -27.85 109.61
C GLU A 31 4.75 -27.34 108.20
N PHE A 32 5.83 -26.56 108.06
CA PHE A 32 6.26 -25.94 106.81
C PHE A 32 6.44 -26.94 105.67
N ASP A 33 7.04 -28.11 105.93
CA ASP A 33 7.16 -29.18 104.93
C ASP A 33 5.79 -29.65 104.42
N THR A 34 4.78 -29.71 105.29
CA THR A 34 3.41 -30.12 104.94
C THR A 34 2.69 -29.03 104.14
N LEU A 35 2.83 -27.77 104.55
CA LEU A 35 2.26 -26.62 103.83
C LEU A 35 2.89 -26.47 102.43
N VAL A 36 4.21 -26.55 102.33
CA VAL A 36 4.94 -26.51 101.06
C VAL A 36 4.54 -27.67 100.14
N LYS A 37 4.43 -28.91 100.66
CA LYS A 37 3.95 -30.05 99.88
C LYS A 37 2.53 -29.86 99.39
N THR A 38 1.65 -29.28 100.20
CA THR A 38 0.26 -29.00 99.85
C THR A 38 0.17 -27.96 98.74
N ASP A 39 0.92 -26.86 98.87
CA ASP A 39 0.95 -25.79 97.87
C ASP A 39 1.59 -26.26 96.56
N LEU A 40 2.68 -27.03 96.62
CA LEU A 40 3.32 -27.60 95.43
C LEU A 40 2.42 -28.63 94.73
N LYS A 41 1.66 -29.43 95.48
CA LYS A 41 0.66 -30.34 94.92
C LYS A 41 -0.46 -29.55 94.24
N SER A 42 -0.99 -28.52 94.91
CA SER A 42 -2.00 -27.61 94.35
C SER A 42 -1.50 -26.93 93.06
N LEU A 43 -0.25 -26.48 93.04
CA LEU A 43 0.41 -25.91 91.86
C LEU A 43 0.55 -26.94 90.74
N ARG A 44 1.03 -28.15 91.05
CA ARG A 44 1.18 -29.24 90.09
C ARG A 44 -0.17 -29.62 89.47
N ASP A 45 -1.22 -29.74 90.29
CA ASP A 45 -2.57 -30.08 89.81
C ASP A 45 -3.14 -28.98 88.91
N LYS A 46 -2.88 -27.70 89.23
CA LYS A 46 -3.24 -26.57 88.36
C LYS A 46 -2.47 -26.60 87.04
N ILE A 47 -1.17 -26.92 87.06
CA ILE A 47 -0.34 -27.06 85.84
C ILE A 47 -0.82 -28.24 84.99
N MET A 48 -1.14 -29.38 85.59
CA MET A 48 -1.68 -30.54 84.84
C MET A 48 -3.03 -30.23 84.22
N LYS A 49 -3.96 -29.59 84.95
CA LYS A 49 -5.25 -29.14 84.38
C LYS A 49 -5.08 -28.14 83.23
N LEU A 50 -4.08 -27.26 83.31
CA LEU A 50 -3.71 -26.35 82.22
C LEU A 50 -3.19 -27.11 81.00
N LYS A 51 -2.28 -28.07 81.22
CA LYS A 51 -1.75 -28.94 80.16
C LYS A 51 -2.86 -29.74 79.48
N ASP A 52 -3.69 -30.41 80.27
CA ASP A 52 -4.80 -31.22 79.75
C ASP A 52 -5.83 -30.35 79.02
N GLY A 53 -6.11 -29.14 79.51
CA GLY A 53 -6.99 -28.17 78.84
C GLY A 53 -6.43 -27.63 77.52
N VAL A 54 -5.11 -27.58 77.37
CA VAL A 54 -4.42 -27.22 76.12
C VAL A 54 -4.38 -28.43 75.16
N ASP A 55 -4.00 -29.61 75.65
CA ASP A 55 -3.84 -30.82 74.84
C ASP A 55 -5.18 -31.39 74.35
N SER A 56 -6.27 -31.16 75.10
CA SER A 56 -7.64 -31.52 74.70
C SER A 56 -8.34 -30.46 73.83
N SER A 57 -7.69 -29.32 73.57
CA SER A 57 -8.30 -28.26 72.74
C SER A 57 -8.44 -28.72 71.29
N LYS A 58 -9.66 -28.69 70.75
CA LYS A 58 -9.96 -29.06 69.36
C LYS A 58 -10.55 -27.88 68.59
N ALA A 59 -10.07 -27.67 67.38
CA ALA A 59 -10.54 -26.57 66.52
C ALA A 59 -12.02 -26.73 66.12
N ASP A 60 -12.46 -27.95 65.80
CA ASP A 60 -13.79 -28.19 65.23
C ASP A 60 -14.94 -27.93 66.24
N GLU A 61 -14.70 -28.19 67.52
CA GLU A 61 -15.70 -28.08 68.58
C GLU A 61 -15.62 -26.76 69.35
N GLY A 62 -14.49 -26.02 69.24
CA GLY A 62 -14.24 -24.80 70.01
C GLY A 62 -14.05 -25.06 71.52
N THR A 63 -13.78 -26.31 71.90
CA THR A 63 -13.66 -26.78 73.29
C THR A 63 -12.19 -26.73 73.75
N GLY A 64 -11.96 -26.49 75.04
CA GLY A 64 -10.63 -26.37 75.66
C GLY A 64 -10.11 -24.93 75.80
N LEU A 65 -8.92 -24.77 76.39
CA LEU A 65 -8.36 -23.45 76.77
C LEU A 65 -8.05 -22.55 75.56
N VAL A 66 -7.64 -23.15 74.44
CA VAL A 66 -7.34 -22.43 73.18
C VAL A 66 -8.29 -22.82 72.04
N GLY A 67 -9.29 -23.66 72.31
CA GLY A 67 -10.23 -24.18 71.31
C GLY A 67 -11.01 -23.09 70.58
N GLN A 68 -11.47 -22.04 71.27
CA GLN A 68 -12.19 -20.92 70.63
C GLN A 68 -11.33 -20.14 69.64
N HIS A 69 -10.04 -19.92 69.95
CA HIS A 69 -9.12 -19.25 69.04
C HIS A 69 -8.80 -20.12 67.82
N LEU A 70 -8.57 -21.43 68.03
CA LEU A 70 -8.37 -22.38 66.94
C LEU A 70 -9.61 -22.47 66.04
N LYS A 71 -10.81 -22.49 66.62
CA LYS A 71 -12.08 -22.46 65.86
C LYS A 71 -12.22 -21.16 65.06
N THR A 72 -11.92 -20.01 65.66
CA THR A 72 -11.99 -18.71 64.96
C THR A 72 -11.05 -18.67 63.76
N ILE A 73 -9.83 -19.20 63.88
CA ILE A 73 -8.87 -19.29 62.77
C ILE A 73 -9.41 -20.22 61.68
N LYS A 74 -9.93 -21.41 62.06
CA LYS A 74 -10.54 -22.35 61.13
C LYS A 74 -11.75 -21.76 60.40
N ASP A 75 -12.65 -21.08 61.10
CA ASP A 75 -13.83 -20.45 60.51
C ASP A 75 -13.46 -19.34 59.50
N GLN A 76 -12.42 -18.54 59.81
CA GLN A 76 -11.90 -17.54 58.87
C GLN A 76 -11.20 -18.18 57.67
N TYR A 77 -10.47 -19.28 57.89
CA TYR A 77 -9.89 -20.09 56.83
C TYR A 77 -10.98 -20.64 55.90
N ASP A 78 -12.01 -21.30 56.44
CA ASP A 78 -13.08 -21.91 55.66
C ASP A 78 -13.83 -20.84 54.86
N LYS A 79 -14.04 -19.66 55.44
CA LYS A 79 -14.60 -18.50 54.75
C LYS A 79 -13.70 -18.05 53.60
N LEU A 80 -12.42 -17.83 53.84
CA LEU A 80 -11.46 -17.40 52.82
C LEU A 80 -11.37 -18.44 51.69
N HIS A 81 -11.25 -19.73 52.02
CA HIS A 81 -11.22 -20.83 51.06
C HIS A 81 -12.48 -20.81 50.21
N LYS A 82 -13.67 -20.78 50.83
CA LYS A 82 -14.96 -20.73 50.11
C LYS A 82 -15.09 -19.51 49.19
N GLU A 83 -14.62 -18.34 49.63
CA GLU A 83 -14.72 -17.09 48.86
C GLU A 83 -13.66 -16.95 47.75
N THR A 84 -12.54 -17.69 47.83
CA THR A 84 -11.40 -17.54 46.91
C THR A 84 -11.15 -18.80 46.07
N THR A 85 -10.69 -19.89 46.68
CA THR A 85 -10.17 -21.09 46.00
C THR A 85 -11.17 -22.24 45.90
N GLY A 86 -12.21 -22.27 46.74
CA GLY A 86 -13.21 -23.32 46.80
C GLY A 86 -14.15 -23.34 45.59
N PRO A 87 -15.04 -24.36 45.49
CA PRO A 87 -16.02 -24.47 44.41
C PRO A 87 -16.93 -23.23 44.35
N GLY A 88 -16.79 -22.42 43.30
CA GLY A 88 -17.53 -21.16 43.15
C GLY A 88 -16.85 -19.92 43.75
N GLY A 89 -15.65 -20.05 44.30
CA GLY A 89 -14.82 -18.94 44.77
C GLY A 89 -14.40 -18.01 43.63
N SER A 90 -13.98 -16.80 43.98
CA SER A 90 -13.63 -15.73 43.03
C SER A 90 -12.55 -16.14 42.02
N ILE A 91 -11.54 -16.91 42.44
CA ILE A 91 -10.46 -17.38 41.55
C ILE A 91 -11.03 -18.37 40.53
N ALA A 92 -11.78 -19.38 40.96
CA ALA A 92 -12.40 -20.35 40.06
C ALA A 92 -13.35 -19.67 39.06
N LYS A 93 -14.11 -18.68 39.51
CA LYS A 93 -15.05 -17.91 38.68
C LYS A 93 -14.32 -17.08 37.62
N GLU A 94 -13.34 -16.27 38.00
CA GLU A 94 -12.57 -15.46 37.04
C GLU A 94 -11.79 -16.35 36.06
N THR A 95 -11.27 -17.49 36.54
CA THR A 95 -10.58 -18.47 35.68
C THR A 95 -11.54 -19.10 34.66
N GLY A 96 -12.79 -19.34 35.05
CA GLY A 96 -13.84 -19.82 34.13
C GLY A 96 -14.29 -18.77 33.10
N LEU A 97 -14.13 -17.48 33.40
CA LEU A 97 -14.48 -16.38 32.49
C LEU A 97 -13.36 -16.02 31.50
N LEU A 98 -12.15 -16.55 31.70
CA LEU A 98 -10.99 -16.24 30.85
C LEU A 98 -11.20 -16.62 29.39
N ASP A 99 -11.85 -17.76 29.12
CA ASP A 99 -12.18 -18.16 27.73
C ASP A 99 -13.05 -17.11 27.05
N ASN A 100 -14.12 -16.67 27.72
CA ASN A 100 -15.03 -15.66 27.18
C ASN A 100 -14.33 -14.31 26.98
N LYS A 101 -13.49 -13.89 27.94
CA LYS A 101 -12.72 -12.64 27.82
C LYS A 101 -11.70 -12.72 26.69
N PHE A 102 -11.01 -13.86 26.54
CA PHE A 102 -10.06 -14.08 25.44
C PHE A 102 -10.76 -14.06 24.08
N GLN A 103 -11.86 -14.79 23.94
CA GLN A 103 -12.63 -14.84 22.71
C GLN A 103 -13.18 -13.46 22.34
N SER A 104 -13.81 -12.76 23.28
CA SER A 104 -14.48 -11.48 22.99
C SER A 104 -13.52 -10.29 22.86
N ALA A 105 -12.44 -10.25 23.64
CA ALA A 105 -11.55 -9.08 23.67
C ALA A 105 -10.31 -9.21 22.78
N ILE A 106 -9.94 -10.43 22.36
CA ILE A 106 -8.72 -10.69 21.59
C ILE A 106 -9.04 -11.43 20.31
N GLN A 107 -9.62 -12.63 20.40
CA GLN A 107 -9.77 -13.50 19.22
C GLN A 107 -10.74 -12.93 18.18
N HIS A 108 -11.97 -12.57 18.59
CA HIS A 108 -12.97 -12.02 17.68
C HIS A 108 -12.49 -10.72 17.01
N PRO A 109 -11.99 -9.69 17.74
CA PRO A 109 -11.53 -8.47 17.09
C PRO A 109 -10.41 -8.69 16.06
N LEU A 110 -9.50 -9.65 16.30
CA LEU A 110 -8.43 -9.98 15.37
C LEU A 110 -8.95 -10.74 14.15
N ASN A 111 -9.84 -11.73 14.34
CA ASN A 111 -10.50 -12.43 13.24
C ASN A 111 -11.28 -11.44 12.37
N ASP A 112 -12.12 -10.61 12.97
CA ASP A 112 -12.91 -9.59 12.27
C ASP A 112 -12.04 -8.63 11.44
N ALA A 113 -10.86 -8.28 11.96
CA ALA A 113 -9.92 -7.41 11.24
C ALA A 113 -9.28 -8.10 10.04
N VAL A 114 -8.87 -9.37 10.18
CA VAL A 114 -8.32 -10.16 9.07
C VAL A 114 -9.39 -10.41 8.00
N ASP A 115 -10.59 -10.80 8.41
CA ASP A 115 -11.71 -11.06 7.51
C ASP A 115 -12.12 -9.81 6.72
N LYS A 116 -12.07 -8.62 7.35
CA LYS A 116 -12.30 -7.36 6.63
C LYS A 116 -11.29 -7.11 5.51
N VAL A 117 -10.02 -7.44 5.75
CA VAL A 117 -8.99 -7.30 4.70
C VAL A 117 -9.24 -8.30 3.58
N ASP A 118 -9.56 -9.55 3.92
CA ASP A 118 -9.89 -10.58 2.95
C ASP A 118 -11.09 -10.21 2.09
N MET A 119 -12.18 -9.74 2.70
CA MET A 119 -13.36 -9.26 1.97
C MET A 119 -13.05 -8.07 1.07
N ALA A 120 -12.17 -7.15 1.49
CA ALA A 120 -11.76 -6.02 0.67
C ALA A 120 -10.95 -6.47 -0.57
N ILE A 121 -10.03 -7.42 -0.38
CA ILE A 121 -9.27 -8.03 -1.49
C ILE A 121 -10.20 -8.82 -2.40
N GLU A 122 -11.15 -9.55 -1.83
CA GLU A 122 -12.14 -10.31 -2.60
C GLU A 122 -13.00 -9.40 -3.46
N THR A 123 -13.56 -8.35 -2.86
CA THR A 123 -14.36 -7.32 -3.54
C THR A 123 -13.55 -6.67 -4.68
N LEU A 124 -12.28 -6.35 -4.43
CA LEU A 124 -11.40 -5.82 -5.46
C LEU A 124 -11.18 -6.83 -6.60
N GLY A 125 -10.93 -8.10 -6.28
CA GLY A 125 -10.79 -9.16 -7.27
C GLY A 125 -12.04 -9.39 -8.13
N GLU A 126 -13.23 -9.24 -7.56
CA GLU A 126 -14.50 -9.28 -8.29
C GLU A 126 -14.67 -8.12 -9.26
N GLN A 127 -14.28 -6.90 -8.88
CA GLN A 127 -14.30 -5.75 -9.77
C GLN A 127 -13.41 -5.98 -11.00
N PHE A 128 -12.32 -6.73 -10.86
CA PHE A 128 -11.44 -7.14 -11.96
C PHE A 128 -11.84 -8.47 -12.63
N GLN A 129 -12.97 -9.06 -12.23
CA GLN A 129 -13.51 -10.30 -12.78
C GLN A 129 -12.50 -11.48 -12.75
N LEU A 130 -11.70 -11.56 -11.69
CA LEU A 130 -10.74 -12.66 -11.52
C LEU A 130 -11.48 -14.00 -11.36
N GLN A 131 -11.00 -15.03 -12.05
CA GLN A 131 -11.46 -16.41 -11.84
C GLN A 131 -10.51 -17.12 -10.88
N GLY A 132 -11.06 -17.72 -9.81
CA GLY A 132 -10.26 -18.46 -8.82
C GLY A 132 -9.82 -17.59 -7.64
N LYS A 133 -8.52 -17.67 -7.29
CA LYS A 133 -7.98 -17.01 -6.09
C LYS A 133 -7.93 -15.49 -6.29
N LYS A 134 -8.69 -14.74 -5.49
CA LYS A 134 -8.69 -13.27 -5.48
C LYS A 134 -7.68 -12.80 -4.44
N ASN A 135 -6.43 -12.59 -4.86
CA ASN A 135 -5.35 -12.07 -4.02
C ASN A 135 -4.66 -10.87 -4.69
N ILE A 136 -3.76 -10.17 -3.98
CA ILE A 136 -3.15 -8.94 -4.49
C ILE A 136 -2.30 -9.21 -5.73
N GLU A 137 -1.55 -10.32 -5.74
CA GLU A 137 -0.72 -10.71 -6.89
C GLU A 137 -1.56 -10.87 -8.18
N GLU A 138 -2.69 -11.57 -8.11
CA GLU A 138 -3.57 -11.78 -9.27
C GLU A 138 -4.27 -10.50 -9.71
N VAL A 139 -4.70 -9.64 -8.77
CA VAL A 139 -5.26 -8.32 -9.08
C VAL A 139 -4.25 -7.49 -9.86
N PHE A 140 -3.00 -7.40 -9.38
CA PHE A 140 -1.97 -6.63 -10.07
C PHE A 140 -1.61 -7.23 -11.43
N ASN A 141 -1.59 -8.56 -11.57
CA ASN A 141 -1.36 -9.22 -12.85
C ASN A 141 -2.45 -8.89 -13.87
N LYS A 142 -3.72 -8.88 -13.44
CA LYS A 142 -4.85 -8.50 -14.29
C LYS A 142 -4.78 -7.03 -14.72
N ILE A 143 -4.52 -6.10 -13.79
CA ILE A 143 -4.32 -4.68 -14.12
C ILE A 143 -3.16 -4.52 -15.10
N LYS A 144 -2.04 -5.20 -14.87
CA LYS A 144 -0.88 -5.19 -15.76
C LYS A 144 -1.25 -5.67 -17.17
N GLY A 145 -2.04 -6.73 -17.30
CA GLY A 145 -2.52 -7.23 -18.58
C GLY A 145 -3.43 -6.24 -19.32
N GLU A 146 -4.33 -5.58 -18.59
CA GLU A 146 -5.22 -4.53 -19.12
C GLU A 146 -4.41 -3.32 -19.61
N VAL A 147 -3.44 -2.84 -18.79
CA VAL A 147 -2.55 -1.73 -19.14
C VAL A 147 -1.67 -2.09 -20.34
N GLY A 148 -1.10 -3.30 -20.38
CA GLY A 148 -0.36 -3.79 -21.53
C GLY A 148 -1.22 -3.79 -22.81
N SER A 149 -2.48 -4.20 -22.70
CA SER A 149 -3.44 -4.17 -23.82
C SER A 149 -3.76 -2.75 -24.29
N ILE A 150 -3.73 -1.74 -23.41
CA ILE A 150 -3.88 -0.33 -23.82
C ILE A 150 -2.64 0.16 -24.59
N ILE A 151 -1.44 -0.25 -24.16
CA ILE A 151 -0.17 0.14 -24.78
C ILE A 151 -0.03 -0.50 -26.16
N THR A 152 -0.06 -1.83 -26.23
CA THR A 152 0.26 -2.60 -27.44
C THR A 152 -0.95 -2.95 -28.28
N GLY A 153 -2.15 -2.97 -27.68
CA GLY A 153 -3.37 -3.40 -28.33
C GLY A 153 -3.35 -4.84 -28.81
N ASN A 154 -4.18 -5.11 -29.82
CA ASN A 154 -4.27 -6.41 -30.48
C ASN A 154 -3.21 -6.51 -31.60
N HIS A 155 -2.56 -7.67 -31.70
CA HIS A 155 -1.61 -7.99 -32.78
C HIS A 155 -2.28 -8.61 -34.03
N GLY A 156 -3.60 -8.62 -34.09
CA GLY A 156 -4.37 -9.08 -35.25
C GLY A 156 -4.22 -8.19 -36.50
N LYS A 157 -5.06 -8.43 -37.51
CA LYS A 157 -5.03 -7.70 -38.80
C LYS A 157 -5.14 -6.18 -38.65
N LEU A 158 -5.86 -5.72 -37.62
CA LEU A 158 -5.91 -4.31 -37.23
C LEU A 158 -5.10 -4.16 -35.94
N LYS A 159 -3.90 -3.60 -36.06
CA LYS A 159 -3.09 -3.22 -34.91
C LYS A 159 -3.82 -2.10 -34.15
N THR A 160 -4.09 -2.32 -32.87
CA THR A 160 -4.71 -1.33 -31.98
C THR A 160 -3.74 -0.91 -30.88
N GLY A 161 -4.17 -0.07 -29.93
CA GLY A 161 -3.33 0.40 -28.82
C GLY A 161 -2.58 1.69 -29.15
N LEU A 162 -2.04 2.32 -28.11
CA LEU A 162 -1.39 3.62 -28.21
C LEU A 162 -0.11 3.55 -29.07
N GLU A 163 0.66 2.45 -29.00
CA GLU A 163 1.83 2.28 -29.86
C GLU A 163 1.47 2.14 -31.34
N ALA A 164 0.37 1.46 -31.66
CA ALA A 164 -0.10 1.35 -33.04
C ALA A 164 -0.55 2.70 -33.61
N VAL A 165 -1.12 3.58 -32.78
CA VAL A 165 -1.46 4.96 -33.16
C VAL A 165 -0.18 5.73 -33.50
N VAL A 166 0.83 5.68 -32.63
CA VAL A 166 2.15 6.29 -32.88
C VAL A 166 2.76 5.76 -34.18
N ASP A 167 2.72 4.44 -34.40
CA ASP A 167 3.25 3.82 -35.60
C ASP A 167 2.49 4.16 -36.87
N LYS A 168 1.17 4.33 -36.78
CA LYS A 168 0.36 4.77 -37.92
C LYS A 168 0.71 6.20 -38.31
N VAL A 169 0.83 7.10 -37.32
CA VAL A 169 1.25 8.49 -37.56
C VAL A 169 2.67 8.53 -38.13
N ARG A 170 3.61 7.77 -37.55
CA ARG A 170 4.97 7.61 -38.07
C ARG A 170 4.94 7.15 -39.53
N GLY A 171 4.17 6.11 -39.85
CA GLY A 171 4.06 5.57 -41.19
C GLY A 171 3.52 6.60 -42.19
N LEU A 172 2.50 7.37 -41.81
CA LEU A 172 1.92 8.41 -42.65
C LEU A 172 2.87 9.59 -42.88
N ALA A 173 3.49 10.10 -41.82
CA ALA A 173 4.52 11.15 -41.93
C ALA A 173 5.75 10.65 -42.71
N GLY A 174 6.08 9.36 -42.57
CA GLY A 174 7.16 8.69 -43.31
C GLY A 174 6.96 8.69 -44.83
N LEU A 175 5.73 8.86 -45.33
CA LEU A 175 5.46 9.00 -46.76
C LEU A 175 5.95 10.34 -47.34
N PHE A 176 6.41 11.26 -46.49
CA PHE A 176 7.01 12.55 -46.88
C PHE A 176 8.51 12.61 -46.56
N ARG A 177 9.04 11.55 -45.94
CA ARG A 177 10.40 11.50 -45.42
C ARG A 177 11.40 11.36 -46.57
N GLY A 178 12.28 12.35 -46.69
CA GLY A 178 13.34 12.37 -47.69
C GLY A 178 12.92 13.00 -49.02
N GLN A 179 13.93 13.32 -49.82
CA GLN A 179 13.83 14.18 -51.01
C GLN A 179 12.81 13.64 -52.03
N SER A 180 13.02 12.40 -52.48
CA SER A 180 12.17 11.78 -53.51
C SER A 180 10.74 11.52 -53.03
N GLN A 181 10.53 11.22 -51.74
CA GLN A 181 9.19 10.97 -51.22
C GLN A 181 8.36 12.25 -51.22
N PHE A 182 8.94 13.38 -50.79
CA PHE A 182 8.25 14.67 -50.83
C PHE A 182 7.92 15.09 -52.27
N GLU A 183 8.84 14.91 -53.22
CA GLU A 183 8.61 15.15 -54.65
C GLU A 183 7.44 14.31 -55.21
N ILE A 184 7.35 13.04 -54.84
CA ILE A 184 6.24 12.16 -55.21
C ILE A 184 4.91 12.69 -54.66
N LYS A 185 4.91 13.27 -53.45
CA LYS A 185 3.70 13.89 -52.88
C LYS A 185 3.28 15.16 -53.61
N VAL A 186 4.25 16.01 -53.98
CA VAL A 186 3.99 17.20 -54.80
C VAL A 186 3.41 16.80 -56.16
N GLN A 187 4.01 15.82 -56.84
CA GLN A 187 3.46 15.25 -58.08
C GLN A 187 2.03 14.73 -57.87
N GLY A 188 1.82 13.94 -56.82
CA GLY A 188 0.53 13.36 -56.48
C GLY A 188 -0.55 14.41 -56.21
N TRP A 189 -0.22 15.52 -55.54
CA TRP A 189 -1.16 16.64 -55.33
C TRP A 189 -1.56 17.30 -56.64
N VAL A 190 -0.60 17.55 -57.53
CA VAL A 190 -0.85 18.13 -58.85
C VAL A 190 -1.76 17.21 -59.66
N GLU A 191 -1.35 15.95 -59.84
CA GLU A 191 -2.05 14.98 -60.68
C GLU A 191 -3.45 14.64 -60.15
N ASN A 192 -3.55 14.33 -58.85
CA ASN A 192 -4.75 13.71 -58.30
C ASN A 192 -5.78 14.70 -57.79
N ASN A 193 -5.36 15.91 -57.43
CA ASN A 193 -6.24 16.90 -56.81
C ASN A 193 -6.35 18.15 -57.70
N ILE A 194 -5.23 18.83 -57.95
CA ILE A 194 -5.23 20.20 -58.50
C ILE A 194 -5.73 20.24 -59.96
N LEU A 195 -5.21 19.37 -60.83
CA LEU A 195 -5.58 19.38 -62.26
C LEU A 195 -7.01 18.89 -62.55
N LYS A 196 -7.74 18.44 -61.52
CA LYS A 196 -9.11 17.92 -61.64
C LYS A 196 -10.18 18.90 -61.16
N VAL A 197 -9.78 20.08 -60.68
CA VAL A 197 -10.67 21.10 -60.12
C VAL A 197 -10.80 22.29 -61.07
N ASP A 198 -11.98 22.90 -61.12
CA ASP A 198 -12.22 24.11 -61.90
C ASP A 198 -11.62 25.36 -61.23
N PRO A 199 -11.11 26.35 -61.99
CA PRO A 199 -11.17 26.45 -63.46
C PRO A 199 -10.02 25.73 -64.21
N ILE A 200 -9.05 25.14 -63.50
CA ILE A 200 -7.85 24.52 -64.10
C ILE A 200 -8.23 23.39 -65.07
N LYS A 201 -9.13 22.51 -64.63
CA LYS A 201 -9.66 21.42 -65.46
C LYS A 201 -10.28 21.95 -66.76
N SER A 202 -11.14 22.97 -66.67
CA SER A 202 -11.77 23.61 -67.83
C SER A 202 -10.75 24.19 -68.81
N PHE A 203 -9.65 24.79 -68.31
CA PHE A 203 -8.57 25.27 -69.18
C PHE A 203 -7.84 24.14 -69.90
N ILE A 204 -7.60 23.00 -69.23
CA ILE A 204 -7.01 21.81 -69.87
C ILE A 204 -7.95 21.24 -70.94
N GLU A 205 -9.25 21.21 -70.68
CA GLU A 205 -10.26 20.78 -71.67
C GLU A 205 -10.26 21.69 -72.90
N LYS A 206 -10.18 23.01 -72.73
CA LYS A 206 -10.05 23.97 -73.84
C LYS A 206 -8.72 23.84 -74.58
N TYR A 207 -7.62 23.64 -73.86
CA TYR A 207 -6.29 23.42 -74.45
C TYR A 207 -6.29 22.23 -75.41
N ILE A 208 -6.93 21.12 -75.03
CA ILE A 208 -7.08 19.96 -75.93
C ILE A 208 -8.07 20.26 -77.06
N GLY A 209 -9.24 20.84 -76.73
CA GLY A 209 -10.32 21.09 -77.68
C GLY A 209 -9.91 21.98 -78.85
N GLU A 210 -9.24 23.10 -78.56
CA GLU A 210 -8.85 24.08 -79.60
C GLU A 210 -7.60 23.67 -80.38
N ASN A 211 -6.74 22.82 -79.81
CA ASN A 211 -5.59 22.28 -80.54
C ASN A 211 -5.93 21.07 -81.42
N GLY A 212 -7.02 20.36 -81.10
CA GLY A 212 -7.38 19.10 -81.73
C GLY A 212 -6.40 17.97 -81.39
N GLN A 213 -6.84 16.72 -81.57
CA GLN A 213 -6.04 15.55 -81.20
C GLN A 213 -4.76 15.39 -82.03
N GLY A 214 -4.73 15.90 -83.27
CA GLY A 214 -3.60 15.72 -84.20
C GLY A 214 -2.30 16.40 -83.78
N LYS A 215 -2.36 17.43 -82.93
CA LYS A 215 -1.17 18.15 -82.43
C LYS A 215 -0.51 17.47 -81.22
N PHE A 216 -1.14 16.45 -80.66
CA PHE A 216 -0.63 15.71 -79.52
C PHE A 216 -0.13 14.34 -79.98
N HIS A 217 1.05 13.94 -79.53
CA HIS A 217 1.51 12.57 -79.79
C HIS A 217 0.91 11.62 -78.75
N GLY A 218 0.86 10.33 -79.09
CA GLY A 218 0.31 9.31 -78.20
C GLY A 218 -1.14 9.59 -77.80
N ASN A 219 -1.40 9.54 -76.48
CA ASN A 219 -2.74 9.61 -75.89
C ASN A 219 -3.03 10.93 -75.17
N TYR A 220 -2.14 11.92 -75.21
CA TYR A 220 -2.30 13.17 -74.44
C TYR A 220 -3.56 13.96 -74.80
N GLY A 221 -4.03 13.88 -76.05
CA GLY A 221 -5.27 14.51 -76.51
C GLY A 221 -6.55 13.69 -76.24
N LYS A 222 -6.47 12.56 -75.53
CA LYS A 222 -7.58 11.61 -75.37
C LYS A 222 -7.89 11.38 -73.89
N LYS A 223 -9.18 11.34 -73.56
CA LYS A 223 -9.63 10.81 -72.27
C LYS A 223 -9.54 9.27 -72.32
N LYS A 224 -9.16 8.64 -71.21
CA LYS A 224 -9.23 7.16 -71.11
C LYS A 224 -10.69 6.71 -71.31
N ARG A 225 -10.92 5.51 -71.84
CA ARG A 225 -12.28 5.00 -72.09
C ARG A 225 -13.10 5.00 -70.79
N GLY A 226 -14.20 5.77 -70.77
CA GLY A 226 -15.03 5.96 -69.57
C GLY A 226 -14.45 6.92 -68.52
N GLY A 227 -13.30 7.55 -68.79
CA GLY A 227 -12.65 8.50 -67.92
C GLY A 227 -13.15 9.94 -68.11
N GLN A 228 -13.24 10.68 -67.02
CA GLN A 228 -13.63 12.10 -67.03
C GLN A 228 -12.46 13.05 -67.36
N PHE A 229 -11.21 12.56 -67.28
CA PHE A 229 -9.99 13.37 -67.34
C PHE A 229 -9.00 12.87 -68.40
N TYR A 230 -8.09 13.75 -68.83
CA TYR A 230 -6.96 13.42 -69.70
C TYR A 230 -5.81 12.86 -68.86
N THR A 231 -5.93 11.60 -68.42
CA THR A 231 -4.98 10.99 -67.45
C THR A 231 -3.52 11.14 -67.88
N ASP A 232 -3.20 10.78 -69.12
CA ASP A 232 -1.81 10.78 -69.58
C ASP A 232 -1.25 12.23 -69.69
N LEU A 233 -2.09 13.21 -70.07
CA LEU A 233 -1.67 14.62 -70.08
C LEU A 233 -1.49 15.14 -68.65
N ASN A 234 -2.42 14.84 -67.74
CA ASN A 234 -2.33 15.27 -66.34
C ASN A 234 -1.10 14.68 -65.65
N GLU A 235 -0.78 13.41 -65.92
CA GLU A 235 0.43 12.75 -65.46
C GLU A 235 1.67 13.47 -65.99
N GLN A 236 1.73 13.77 -67.29
CA GLN A 236 2.87 14.50 -67.88
C GLN A 236 3.01 15.92 -67.31
N ILE A 237 1.90 16.64 -67.08
CA ILE A 237 1.93 17.95 -66.41
C ILE A 237 2.51 17.79 -65.00
N ALA A 238 2.03 16.81 -64.22
CA ALA A 238 2.51 16.57 -62.86
C ALA A 238 4.00 16.18 -62.81
N ILE A 239 4.49 15.40 -63.77
CA ILE A 239 5.92 15.08 -63.92
C ILE A 239 6.74 16.37 -64.14
N VAL A 240 6.31 17.26 -65.04
CA VAL A 240 7.01 18.52 -65.29
C VAL A 240 7.01 19.42 -64.06
N PHE A 241 5.90 19.48 -63.31
CA PHE A 241 5.83 20.18 -62.04
C PHE A 241 6.85 19.64 -61.03
N LYS A 242 6.89 18.31 -60.86
CA LYS A 242 7.88 17.66 -59.99
C LYS A 242 9.31 18.02 -60.40
N GLU A 243 9.65 17.90 -61.67
CA GLU A 243 10.99 18.23 -62.17
C GLU A 243 11.34 19.70 -61.93
N LYS A 244 10.39 20.61 -62.18
CA LYS A 244 10.68 22.05 -62.07
C LYS A 244 10.77 22.50 -60.62
N LEU A 245 10.01 21.86 -59.72
CA LEU A 245 9.97 22.16 -58.29
C LEU A 245 10.80 21.19 -57.44
N THR A 246 11.72 20.46 -58.08
CA THR A 246 12.55 19.44 -57.42
C THR A 246 13.39 20.06 -56.31
N SER A 247 13.93 21.27 -56.50
CA SER A 247 14.76 21.95 -55.50
C SER A 247 13.98 22.28 -54.21
N GLU A 248 12.79 22.85 -54.38
CA GLU A 248 11.86 23.23 -53.30
C GLU A 248 11.37 21.98 -52.56
N ALA A 249 10.95 20.95 -53.30
CA ALA A 249 10.48 19.68 -52.75
C ALA A 249 11.61 18.91 -52.03
N THR A 250 12.81 18.87 -52.60
CA THR A 250 14.01 18.27 -51.99
C THR A 250 14.34 18.96 -50.67
N THR A 251 14.31 20.30 -50.63
CA THR A 251 14.59 21.07 -49.41
C THR A 251 13.57 20.76 -48.32
N ALA A 252 12.28 20.73 -48.67
CA ALA A 252 11.21 20.34 -47.75
C ALA A 252 11.37 18.90 -47.23
N GLY A 253 11.65 17.94 -48.13
CA GLY A 253 11.86 16.53 -47.77
C GLY A 253 13.06 16.31 -46.85
N ARG A 254 14.12 17.14 -46.94
CA ARG A 254 15.24 17.14 -45.98
C ARG A 254 14.81 17.60 -44.59
N VAL A 255 14.05 18.68 -44.50
CA VAL A 255 13.50 19.15 -43.21
C VAL A 255 12.65 18.06 -42.56
N VAL A 256 11.80 17.37 -43.33
CA VAL A 256 11.05 16.22 -42.82
C VAL A 256 12.03 15.14 -42.33
N GLU A 257 12.99 14.71 -43.15
CA GLU A 257 13.97 13.67 -42.78
C GLU A 257 14.71 13.99 -41.47
N ASP A 258 15.22 15.22 -41.32
CA ASP A 258 16.02 15.62 -40.18
C ASP A 258 15.20 15.62 -38.88
N LEU A 259 14.00 16.24 -38.92
CA LEU A 259 13.08 16.24 -37.77
C LEU A 259 12.52 14.84 -37.48
N PHE A 260 12.37 14.00 -38.51
CA PHE A 260 11.90 12.63 -38.36
C PHE A 260 12.94 11.76 -37.66
N ARG A 261 14.24 11.92 -37.96
CA ARG A 261 15.32 11.24 -37.22
C ARG A 261 15.31 11.62 -35.74
N GLU A 262 15.07 12.88 -35.45
CA GLU A 262 14.94 13.37 -34.08
C GLU A 262 13.67 12.84 -33.37
N ALA A 263 12.65 12.49 -34.15
CA ALA A 263 11.45 11.78 -33.67
C ALA A 263 11.70 10.29 -33.43
N GLU A 264 12.65 9.66 -34.11
CA GLU A 264 12.95 8.23 -33.92
C GLU A 264 13.61 7.93 -32.57
N SER A 265 14.38 8.87 -32.03
CA SER A 265 14.96 8.75 -30.67
C SER A 265 13.91 8.87 -29.57
N ASN A 266 12.79 9.56 -29.85
CA ASN A 266 11.69 9.76 -28.92
C ASN A 266 10.36 9.71 -29.67
N ARG A 267 9.93 8.48 -29.97
CA ARG A 267 8.80 8.10 -30.85
C ARG A 267 7.47 8.69 -30.37
N THR A 268 7.22 9.94 -30.71
CA THR A 268 6.06 10.72 -30.26
C THR A 268 5.25 11.22 -31.46
N VAL A 269 3.92 11.20 -31.33
CA VAL A 269 2.98 11.72 -32.34
C VAL A 269 3.31 13.16 -32.64
N ARG A 270 3.55 13.98 -31.61
CA ARG A 270 3.83 15.42 -31.78
C ARG A 270 5.01 15.65 -32.71
N LYS A 271 6.12 14.93 -32.51
CA LYS A 271 7.31 15.12 -33.34
C LYS A 271 7.11 14.70 -34.79
N TYR A 272 6.44 13.57 -35.05
CA TYR A 272 6.17 13.14 -36.42
C TYR A 272 5.23 14.10 -37.16
N VAL A 273 4.17 14.58 -36.50
CA VAL A 273 3.26 15.56 -37.09
C VAL A 273 3.96 16.90 -37.32
N ASN A 274 4.80 17.33 -36.37
CA ASN A 274 5.58 18.55 -36.51
C ASN A 274 6.57 18.47 -37.67
N ALA A 275 7.26 17.35 -37.85
CA ALA A 275 8.15 17.14 -38.99
C ALA A 275 7.44 17.34 -40.33
N LEU A 276 6.23 16.79 -40.47
CA LEU A 276 5.42 16.97 -41.67
C LEU A 276 4.96 18.42 -41.86
N LYS A 277 4.45 19.06 -40.81
CA LYS A 277 4.04 20.47 -40.82
C LYS A 277 5.20 21.37 -41.27
N GLU A 278 6.38 21.20 -40.69
CA GLU A 278 7.55 22.02 -41.03
C GLU A 278 8.06 21.74 -42.45
N GLY A 279 7.98 20.49 -42.92
CA GLY A 279 8.23 20.17 -44.34
C GLY A 279 7.30 20.93 -45.28
N CYS A 280 5.99 20.93 -45.00
CA CYS A 280 5.00 21.68 -45.78
C CYS A 280 5.24 23.20 -45.73
N ASN A 281 5.51 23.75 -44.54
CA ASN A 281 5.89 25.16 -44.39
C ASN A 281 7.14 25.50 -45.20
N LYS A 282 8.16 24.63 -45.16
CA LYS A 282 9.40 24.86 -45.89
C LYS A 282 9.20 24.81 -47.41
N PHE A 283 8.34 23.91 -47.88
CA PHE A 283 7.96 23.89 -49.29
C PHE A 283 7.29 25.20 -49.72
N VAL A 284 6.32 25.68 -48.92
CA VAL A 284 5.63 26.96 -49.18
C VAL A 284 6.60 28.14 -49.14
N GLU A 285 7.53 28.16 -48.19
CA GLU A 285 8.58 29.18 -48.09
C GLU A 285 9.45 29.19 -49.35
N LYS A 286 9.97 28.03 -49.78
CA LYS A 286 10.86 27.93 -50.94
C LYS A 286 10.16 28.18 -52.27
N LEU A 287 8.95 27.65 -52.46
CA LEU A 287 8.16 28.00 -53.63
C LEU A 287 7.81 29.50 -53.62
N GLY A 288 7.49 30.05 -52.44
CA GLY A 288 7.27 31.47 -52.25
C GLY A 288 8.51 32.29 -52.60
N GLU A 289 9.72 31.89 -52.23
CA GLU A 289 10.98 32.53 -52.64
C GLU A 289 11.18 32.49 -54.15
N THR A 290 10.90 31.37 -54.81
CA THR A 290 10.97 31.24 -56.28
C THR A 290 9.95 32.15 -56.98
N LEU A 291 8.82 32.42 -56.33
CA LEU A 291 7.79 33.34 -56.81
C LEU A 291 8.00 34.78 -56.33
N LYS A 292 8.92 35.00 -55.37
CA LYS A 292 9.20 36.32 -54.82
C LYS A 292 10.17 37.06 -55.72
N THR A 293 9.83 38.31 -55.86
CA THR A 293 10.70 39.40 -56.25
C THR A 293 10.67 40.40 -55.09
N ASN A 294 11.67 41.29 -54.99
CA ASN A 294 11.78 42.20 -53.84
C ASN A 294 10.68 43.27 -53.80
N ASP A 295 9.77 43.26 -54.79
CA ASP A 295 8.73 44.26 -55.00
C ASP A 295 7.43 43.59 -55.47
N VAL A 296 6.27 44.06 -55.00
CA VAL A 296 4.96 43.46 -55.36
C VAL A 296 4.69 43.57 -56.86
N ASP A 297 5.20 44.63 -57.49
CA ASP A 297 5.05 44.91 -58.92
C ASP A 297 5.85 43.93 -59.81
N GLN A 298 6.83 43.22 -59.25
CA GLN A 298 7.64 42.23 -59.96
C GLN A 298 7.12 40.79 -59.79
N PHE A 299 6.07 40.57 -59.00
CA PHE A 299 5.47 39.24 -58.79
C PHE A 299 4.91 38.63 -60.08
N PRO A 300 4.25 39.39 -60.99
CA PRO A 300 3.81 38.88 -62.29
C PRO A 300 4.96 38.29 -63.12
N ASP A 301 6.14 38.92 -63.12
CA ASP A 301 7.26 38.48 -63.96
C ASP A 301 7.87 37.15 -63.49
N ALA A 302 7.95 36.92 -62.17
CA ALA A 302 8.51 35.69 -61.61
C ALA A 302 7.57 34.48 -61.82
N ILE A 303 6.27 34.68 -61.57
CA ILE A 303 5.29 33.62 -61.83
C ILE A 303 5.22 33.32 -63.33
N ASP A 304 5.24 34.33 -64.20
CA ASP A 304 5.22 34.15 -65.65
C ASP A 304 6.47 33.40 -66.14
N THR A 305 7.65 33.69 -65.58
CA THR A 305 8.89 32.98 -65.90
C THR A 305 8.79 31.49 -65.55
N LEU A 306 8.31 31.17 -64.36
CA LEU A 306 8.12 29.78 -63.92
C LEU A 306 7.06 29.06 -64.77
N VAL A 307 5.91 29.69 -64.98
CA VAL A 307 4.79 29.17 -65.77
C VAL A 307 5.24 28.92 -67.21
N ASN A 308 5.89 29.89 -67.86
CA ASN A 308 6.38 29.75 -69.23
C ASN A 308 7.39 28.61 -69.36
N THR A 309 8.28 28.44 -68.37
CA THR A 309 9.22 27.30 -68.35
C THR A 309 8.50 25.96 -68.27
N ILE A 310 7.51 25.84 -67.40
CA ILE A 310 6.70 24.62 -67.23
C ILE A 310 5.90 24.33 -68.50
N VAL A 311 5.21 25.33 -69.04
CA VAL A 311 4.43 25.26 -70.27
C VAL A 311 5.30 24.80 -71.44
N GLN A 312 6.48 25.40 -71.63
CA GLN A 312 7.40 25.00 -72.70
C GLN A 312 7.85 23.54 -72.59
N LYS A 313 8.15 23.07 -71.37
CA LYS A 313 8.49 21.66 -71.11
C LYS A 313 7.33 20.73 -71.41
N ILE A 314 6.12 21.07 -70.97
CA ILE A 314 4.90 20.29 -71.27
C ILE A 314 4.67 20.23 -72.78
N THR A 315 4.65 21.37 -73.46
CA THR A 315 4.43 21.44 -74.92
C THR A 315 5.48 20.63 -75.68
N SER A 316 6.75 20.72 -75.27
CA SER A 316 7.81 19.92 -75.87
C SER A 316 7.63 18.42 -75.65
N ALA A 317 7.14 18.02 -74.48
CA ALA A 317 6.89 16.63 -74.13
C ALA A 317 5.66 16.02 -74.81
N VAL A 318 4.67 16.83 -75.24
CA VAL A 318 3.39 16.32 -75.79
C VAL A 318 3.16 16.60 -77.27
N LYS A 319 3.94 17.48 -77.91
CA LYS A 319 3.72 17.89 -79.32
C LYS A 319 3.94 16.74 -80.32
N ASN A 320 3.11 16.69 -81.35
CA ASN A 320 3.29 15.82 -82.51
C ASN A 320 3.80 16.64 -83.71
N GLY A 321 5.11 16.77 -83.84
CA GLY A 321 5.74 17.51 -84.94
C GLY A 321 5.52 19.04 -84.89
N SER A 322 5.37 19.66 -86.06
CA SER A 322 5.15 21.10 -86.24
C SER A 322 3.83 21.36 -86.97
N PRO A 323 3.02 22.37 -86.58
CA PRO A 323 3.25 23.33 -85.50
C PRO A 323 2.92 22.77 -84.11
N ALA A 324 3.56 23.31 -83.07
CA ALA A 324 3.28 22.95 -81.68
C ALA A 324 1.83 23.32 -81.28
N PRO A 325 1.26 22.65 -80.26
CA PRO A 325 0.02 23.07 -79.63
C PRO A 325 0.08 24.54 -79.16
N ASP A 326 -0.97 25.30 -79.43
CA ASP A 326 -1.20 26.64 -78.90
C ASP A 326 -1.41 26.58 -77.38
N THR A 327 -0.58 27.29 -76.63
CA THR A 327 -0.52 27.27 -75.17
C THR A 327 -1.46 28.26 -74.48
N LYS A 328 -2.30 28.99 -75.23
CA LYS A 328 -3.24 30.00 -74.71
C LYS A 328 -4.01 29.57 -73.46
N TYR A 329 -4.49 28.32 -73.41
CA TYR A 329 -5.19 27.78 -72.23
C TYR A 329 -4.31 26.96 -71.30
N LEU A 330 -3.14 26.52 -71.75
CA LEU A 330 -2.21 25.79 -70.90
C LEU A 330 -1.54 26.75 -69.89
N ILE A 331 -1.23 27.99 -70.29
CA ILE A 331 -0.66 29.03 -69.41
C ILE A 331 -1.53 29.27 -68.17
N PRO A 332 -2.82 29.67 -68.29
CA PRO A 332 -3.66 29.91 -67.12
C PRO A 332 -3.93 28.63 -66.30
N ALA A 333 -3.96 27.45 -66.94
CA ALA A 333 -4.07 26.17 -66.21
C ALA A 333 -2.84 25.93 -65.31
N VAL A 334 -1.63 26.11 -65.86
CA VAL A 334 -0.36 25.93 -65.13
C VAL A 334 -0.22 27.00 -64.04
N GLN A 335 -0.55 28.26 -64.33
CA GLN A 335 -0.53 29.34 -63.34
C GLN A 335 -1.48 29.04 -62.17
N GLY A 336 -2.72 28.64 -62.46
CA GLY A 336 -3.67 28.21 -61.44
C GLY A 336 -3.16 27.03 -60.62
N ALA A 337 -2.50 26.06 -61.26
CA ALA A 337 -1.96 24.89 -60.58
C ALA A 337 -0.78 25.22 -59.65
N VAL A 338 0.11 26.15 -60.03
CA VAL A 338 1.21 26.64 -59.15
C VAL A 338 0.63 27.30 -57.91
N ILE A 339 -0.35 28.20 -58.07
CA ILE A 339 -0.99 28.90 -56.95
C ILE A 339 -1.72 27.90 -56.04
N GLN A 340 -2.51 27.00 -56.62
CA GLN A 340 -3.24 26.00 -55.85
C GLN A 340 -2.30 25.05 -55.09
N LEU A 341 -1.14 24.71 -55.65
CA LEU A 341 -0.15 23.89 -54.97
C LEU A 341 0.40 24.56 -53.71
N LEU A 342 0.67 25.87 -53.77
CA LEU A 342 1.07 26.66 -52.60
C LEU A 342 -0.03 26.69 -51.54
N VAL A 343 -1.28 26.88 -51.96
CA VAL A 343 -2.46 26.86 -51.07
C VAL A 343 -2.61 25.51 -50.38
N VAL A 344 -2.57 24.40 -51.13
CA VAL A 344 -2.71 23.04 -50.59
C VAL A 344 -1.61 22.74 -49.56
N ALA A 345 -0.35 23.04 -49.87
CA ALA A 345 0.75 22.78 -48.93
C ALA A 345 0.62 23.61 -47.65
N ARG A 346 0.23 24.89 -47.76
CA ARG A 346 -0.02 25.75 -46.59
C ARG A 346 -1.21 25.27 -45.77
N GLN A 347 -2.31 24.89 -46.43
CA GLN A 347 -3.50 24.38 -45.77
C GLN A 347 -3.18 23.10 -44.99
N VAL A 348 -2.45 22.16 -45.57
CA VAL A 348 -1.99 20.95 -44.85
C VAL A 348 -1.18 21.33 -43.61
N ALA A 349 -0.24 22.27 -43.69
CA ALA A 349 0.55 22.70 -42.53
C ALA A 349 -0.33 23.34 -41.44
N VAL A 350 -1.29 24.18 -41.82
CA VAL A 350 -2.23 24.83 -40.90
C VAL A 350 -3.14 23.79 -40.24
N GLU A 351 -3.72 22.88 -41.01
CA GLU A 351 -4.61 21.82 -40.52
C GLU A 351 -3.88 20.88 -39.57
N LEU A 352 -2.65 20.45 -39.88
CA LEU A 352 -1.82 19.66 -38.96
C LEU A 352 -1.54 20.43 -37.66
N GLY A 353 -1.29 21.73 -37.78
CA GLY A 353 -1.13 22.63 -36.63
C GLY A 353 -2.38 22.66 -35.75
N SER A 354 -3.52 23.06 -36.31
CA SER A 354 -4.76 23.26 -35.56
C SER A 354 -5.36 21.95 -35.04
N PHE A 355 -5.31 20.87 -35.83
CA PHE A 355 -5.92 19.60 -35.45
C PHE A 355 -5.09 18.81 -34.42
N ALA A 356 -3.77 18.78 -34.58
CA ALA A 356 -2.93 17.85 -33.82
C ALA A 356 -1.94 18.52 -32.85
N LEU A 357 -1.47 19.74 -33.13
CA LEU A 357 -0.36 20.36 -32.39
C LEU A 357 -0.79 21.51 -31.47
N ASN A 358 -1.88 22.20 -31.80
CA ASN A 358 -2.39 23.31 -31.01
C ASN A 358 -3.19 22.80 -29.82
N ALA A 359 -3.07 23.53 -28.71
CA ALA A 359 -3.84 23.37 -27.50
C ALA A 359 -4.91 24.47 -27.46
N ASP A 360 -6.13 24.15 -27.05
CA ASP A 360 -7.23 25.11 -26.89
C ASP A 360 -7.50 25.34 -25.41
N ASN A 361 -7.65 26.60 -24.96
CA ASN A 361 -8.18 27.06 -23.65
C ASN A 361 -8.26 26.00 -22.52
N ASN A 362 -7.10 25.47 -22.08
CA ASN A 362 -6.90 24.46 -21.00
C ASN A 362 -6.86 22.98 -21.39
N HIS A 363 -6.86 22.62 -22.67
CA HIS A 363 -6.72 21.25 -23.15
C HIS A 363 -5.39 21.05 -23.87
N LEU A 364 -4.72 19.92 -23.57
CA LEU A 364 -3.56 19.46 -24.33
C LEU A 364 -3.94 19.22 -25.80
N SER A 365 -2.98 19.36 -26.71
CA SER A 365 -3.20 19.02 -28.12
C SER A 365 -3.49 17.51 -28.27
N LEU A 366 -4.11 17.10 -29.38
CA LEU A 366 -4.36 15.67 -29.63
C LEU A 366 -3.07 14.85 -29.59
N ALA A 367 -1.98 15.38 -30.19
CA ALA A 367 -0.68 14.73 -30.14
C ALA A 367 -0.15 14.58 -28.71
N ASP A 368 -0.22 15.64 -27.90
CA ASP A 368 0.20 15.60 -26.49
C ASP A 368 -0.64 14.64 -25.66
N ASN A 369 -1.95 14.56 -25.90
CA ASN A 369 -2.83 13.62 -25.20
C ASN A 369 -2.41 12.17 -25.47
N VAL A 370 -2.13 11.82 -26.71
CA VAL A 370 -1.68 10.45 -27.07
C VAL A 370 -0.30 10.17 -26.47
N ASP A 371 0.64 11.09 -26.61
CA ASP A 371 2.01 10.94 -26.11
C ASP A 371 2.03 10.83 -24.58
N ASN A 372 1.25 11.65 -23.87
CA ASN A 372 1.14 11.60 -22.42
C ASN A 372 0.42 10.34 -21.93
N ALA A 373 -0.68 9.93 -22.59
CA ALA A 373 -1.36 8.69 -22.26
C ALA A 373 -0.42 7.48 -22.40
N LEU A 374 0.37 7.43 -23.47
CA LEU A 374 1.35 6.36 -23.68
C LEU A 374 2.44 6.38 -22.60
N LYS A 375 2.96 7.57 -22.25
CA LYS A 375 3.94 7.73 -21.18
C LYS A 375 3.41 7.25 -19.82
N VAL A 376 2.19 7.67 -19.46
CA VAL A 376 1.54 7.27 -18.20
C VAL A 376 1.30 5.76 -18.19
N ALA A 377 0.77 5.20 -19.27
CA ALA A 377 0.54 3.76 -19.38
C ALA A 377 1.84 2.96 -19.24
N LYS A 378 2.93 3.34 -19.91
CA LYS A 378 4.25 2.70 -19.76
C LYS A 378 4.84 2.83 -18.36
N THR A 379 4.63 3.97 -17.71
CA THR A 379 5.06 4.17 -16.32
C THR A 379 4.30 3.23 -15.39
N LEU A 380 2.98 3.16 -15.55
CA LEU A 380 2.11 2.26 -14.78
C LEU A 380 2.45 0.79 -15.02
N GLU A 381 2.68 0.39 -16.27
CA GLU A 381 3.13 -0.97 -16.62
C GLU A 381 4.46 -1.31 -15.92
N GLY A 382 5.42 -0.38 -15.91
CA GLY A 382 6.70 -0.52 -15.20
C GLY A 382 6.51 -0.74 -13.70
N GLN A 383 5.71 0.12 -13.06
CA GLN A 383 5.40 0.01 -11.62
C GLN A 383 4.69 -1.30 -11.27
N LEU A 384 3.74 -1.73 -12.09
CA LEU A 384 3.03 -3.02 -11.90
C LEU A 384 3.96 -4.20 -12.12
N LYS A 385 4.88 -4.10 -13.09
CA LYS A 385 5.91 -5.12 -13.30
C LYS A 385 6.81 -5.24 -12.08
N ASP A 386 7.26 -4.12 -11.51
CA ASP A 386 8.11 -4.11 -10.32
C ASP A 386 7.36 -4.65 -9.09
N ALA A 387 6.08 -4.32 -8.93
CA ALA A 387 5.24 -4.87 -7.87
C ALA A 387 5.02 -6.39 -7.97
N ASN A 388 5.08 -6.95 -9.18
CA ASN A 388 4.83 -8.37 -9.45
C ASN A 388 6.09 -9.20 -9.76
N THR A 389 7.28 -8.60 -9.73
CA THR A 389 8.54 -9.33 -9.99
C THR A 389 9.39 -9.35 -8.73
N ALA A 390 10.00 -10.49 -8.42
CA ALA A 390 10.95 -10.58 -7.31
C ALA A 390 12.19 -9.70 -7.59
N GLN A 391 12.56 -8.86 -6.62
CA GLN A 391 13.74 -8.01 -6.74
C GLN A 391 15.01 -8.82 -6.45
N LYS A 392 15.82 -9.08 -7.48
CA LYS A 392 17.06 -9.86 -7.36
C LYS A 392 18.11 -9.24 -6.44
N SER A 393 18.01 -7.95 -6.13
CA SER A 393 19.05 -7.19 -5.42
C SER A 393 18.92 -7.18 -3.88
N SER A 394 17.81 -7.65 -3.31
CA SER A 394 17.56 -7.56 -1.85
C SER A 394 17.62 -8.91 -1.12
N GLY A 395 17.93 -10.01 -1.82
CA GLY A 395 17.83 -11.36 -1.24
C GLY A 395 16.39 -11.83 -0.98
N GLN A 396 15.38 -11.02 -1.33
CA GLN A 396 13.98 -11.45 -1.33
C GLN A 396 13.69 -12.32 -2.56
N THR A 397 13.12 -13.50 -2.32
CA THR A 397 12.76 -14.47 -3.36
C THR A 397 11.36 -14.25 -3.93
N GLU A 398 10.55 -13.39 -3.32
CA GLU A 398 9.16 -13.09 -3.72
C GLU A 398 8.98 -11.63 -4.14
N SER A 399 7.94 -11.37 -4.95
CA SER A 399 7.54 -10.01 -5.34
C SER A 399 6.85 -9.28 -4.19
N PRO A 400 6.82 -7.94 -4.17
CA PRO A 400 6.07 -7.18 -3.15
C PRO A 400 4.60 -7.60 -3.02
N ALA A 401 3.90 -7.81 -4.14
CA ALA A 401 2.50 -8.28 -4.12
C ALA A 401 2.37 -9.65 -3.45
N LYS A 402 3.25 -10.58 -3.82
CA LYS A 402 3.29 -11.93 -3.23
C LYS A 402 3.68 -11.91 -1.75
N ALA A 403 4.60 -11.04 -1.35
CA ALA A 403 4.99 -10.87 0.05
C ALA A 403 3.81 -10.41 0.92
N VAL A 404 2.97 -9.51 0.40
CA VAL A 404 1.73 -9.10 1.09
C VAL A 404 0.78 -10.29 1.24
N ASP A 405 0.54 -11.04 0.17
CA ASP A 405 -0.31 -12.25 0.22
C ASP A 405 0.24 -13.30 1.21
N SER A 406 1.55 -13.52 1.23
CA SER A 406 2.24 -14.42 2.16
C SER A 406 2.04 -13.97 3.61
N ARG A 407 2.27 -12.69 3.90
CA ARG A 407 2.11 -12.13 5.26
C ARG A 407 0.66 -12.14 5.73
N LEU A 408 -0.30 -11.85 4.87
CA LEU A 408 -1.73 -11.99 5.19
C LEU A 408 -2.08 -13.43 5.55
N SER A 409 -1.56 -14.41 4.80
CA SER A 409 -1.76 -15.82 5.14
C SER A 409 -1.12 -16.20 6.47
N GLU A 410 0.09 -15.71 6.76
CA GLU A 410 0.77 -15.96 8.05
C GLU A 410 -0.02 -15.37 9.22
N VAL A 411 -0.51 -14.14 9.08
CA VAL A 411 -1.36 -13.50 10.11
C VAL A 411 -2.64 -14.29 10.30
N ARG A 412 -3.33 -14.70 9.23
CA ARG A 412 -4.53 -15.54 9.32
C ARG A 412 -4.25 -16.85 10.07
N ASN A 413 -3.14 -17.51 9.77
CA ASN A 413 -2.73 -18.73 10.45
C ASN A 413 -2.42 -18.50 11.94
N MET A 414 -1.75 -17.39 12.26
CA MET A 414 -1.46 -17.02 13.65
C MET A 414 -2.74 -16.75 14.44
N VAL A 415 -3.69 -16.01 13.86
CA VAL A 415 -4.97 -15.72 14.52
C VAL A 415 -5.80 -17.00 14.66
N GLY A 416 -5.78 -17.90 13.67
CA GLY A 416 -6.41 -19.22 13.79
C GLY A 416 -5.82 -20.08 14.92
N GLY A 417 -4.51 -20.00 15.16
CA GLY A 417 -3.80 -20.75 16.21
C GLY A 417 -3.83 -20.11 17.61
N LEU A 418 -4.46 -18.95 17.78
CA LEU A 418 -4.53 -18.23 19.06
C LEU A 418 -5.30 -19.02 20.14
N ASP A 419 -6.37 -19.72 19.77
CA ASP A 419 -7.18 -20.51 20.70
C ASP A 419 -6.38 -21.67 21.31
N ASP A 420 -5.65 -22.41 20.48
CA ASP A 420 -4.77 -23.48 20.93
C ASP A 420 -3.65 -22.93 21.82
N THR A 421 -3.03 -21.82 21.42
CA THR A 421 -1.98 -21.17 22.21
C THR A 421 -2.49 -20.73 23.57
N PHE A 422 -3.69 -20.14 23.62
CA PHE A 422 -4.33 -19.70 24.85
C PHE A 422 -4.66 -20.88 25.77
N LYS A 423 -5.26 -21.95 25.23
CA LYS A 423 -5.58 -23.17 25.99
C LYS A 423 -4.33 -23.86 26.53
N GLN A 424 -3.30 -24.01 25.69
CA GLN A 424 -2.10 -24.78 26.03
C GLN A 424 -1.12 -24.04 26.93
N LYS A 425 -0.97 -22.72 26.75
CA LYS A 425 0.01 -21.92 27.50
C LYS A 425 -0.62 -21.15 28.64
N VAL A 426 -1.68 -20.39 28.38
CA VAL A 426 -2.25 -19.50 29.41
C VAL A 426 -3.14 -20.28 30.37
N LYS A 427 -4.15 -20.97 29.83
CA LYS A 427 -5.15 -21.65 30.66
C LYS A 427 -4.54 -22.80 31.45
N LYS A 428 -3.70 -23.61 30.81
CA LYS A 428 -3.02 -24.73 31.45
C LYS A 428 -2.09 -24.28 32.57
N GLU A 429 -1.17 -23.34 32.31
CA GLU A 429 -0.23 -22.87 33.33
C GLU A 429 -0.96 -22.21 34.51
N LEU A 430 -2.01 -21.42 34.21
CA LEU A 430 -2.83 -20.83 35.26
C LEU A 430 -3.58 -21.88 36.08
N GLN A 431 -4.19 -22.87 35.42
CA GLN A 431 -4.87 -23.97 36.12
C GLN A 431 -3.90 -24.77 36.98
N GLU A 432 -2.68 -25.03 36.49
CA GLU A 432 -1.62 -25.69 37.27
C GLU A 432 -1.20 -24.88 38.49
N ALA A 433 -1.08 -23.55 38.36
CA ALA A 433 -0.80 -22.66 39.48
C ALA A 433 -1.96 -22.63 40.49
N VAL A 434 -3.21 -22.57 40.04
CA VAL A 434 -4.41 -22.63 40.88
C VAL A 434 -4.50 -23.96 41.63
N ASN A 435 -4.21 -25.08 40.96
CA ASN A 435 -4.23 -26.40 41.59
C ASN A 435 -3.16 -26.55 42.69
N LYS A 436 -2.05 -25.80 42.62
CA LYS A 436 -1.01 -25.78 43.67
C LYS A 436 -1.42 -24.95 44.89
N LEU A 437 -2.39 -24.05 44.77
CA LEU A 437 -2.80 -23.18 45.87
C LEU A 437 -3.38 -24.00 47.04
N ASP A 438 -4.25 -24.97 46.77
CA ASP A 438 -4.84 -25.81 47.81
C ASP A 438 -3.79 -26.57 48.62
N GLY A 439 -2.74 -27.06 47.94
CA GLY A 439 -1.59 -27.71 48.59
C GLY A 439 -0.81 -26.72 49.47
N ALA A 440 -0.42 -25.58 48.92
CA ALA A 440 0.31 -24.54 49.66
C ALA A 440 -0.49 -24.00 50.87
N VAL A 441 -1.80 -23.88 50.70
CA VAL A 441 -2.73 -23.45 51.75
C VAL A 441 -2.85 -24.52 52.85
N ARG A 442 -2.96 -25.80 52.50
CA ARG A 442 -2.92 -26.91 53.47
C ARG A 442 -1.59 -27.03 54.19
N ASP A 443 -0.48 -26.85 53.48
CA ASP A 443 0.86 -26.90 54.07
C ASP A 443 1.04 -25.79 55.10
N PHE A 444 0.55 -24.57 54.80
CA PHE A 444 0.48 -23.48 55.77
C PHE A 444 -0.42 -23.82 56.97
N ASP A 445 -1.50 -24.55 56.75
CA ASP A 445 -2.46 -24.98 57.77
C ASP A 445 -2.01 -26.21 58.58
N THR A 446 -0.88 -26.84 58.22
CA THR A 446 -0.36 -27.95 59.04
C THR A 446 -0.05 -27.46 60.45
N GLU A 447 -0.74 -28.08 61.42
CA GLU A 447 -1.11 -27.54 62.73
C GLU A 447 0.03 -27.02 63.61
N ALA A 448 1.30 -27.33 63.31
CA ALA A 448 2.42 -27.00 64.19
C ALA A 448 2.63 -25.48 64.34
N GLN A 449 2.64 -24.73 63.23
CA GLN A 449 2.91 -23.28 63.27
C GLN A 449 1.74 -22.48 63.84
N ILE A 450 0.51 -22.83 63.46
CA ILE A 450 -0.70 -22.17 63.96
C ILE A 450 -0.92 -22.50 65.44
N ARG A 451 -0.69 -23.75 65.87
CA ARG A 451 -0.76 -24.10 67.30
C ARG A 451 0.32 -23.40 68.12
N GLU A 452 1.56 -23.28 67.62
CA GLU A 452 2.61 -22.54 68.34
C GLU A 452 2.31 -21.05 68.43
N ALA A 453 1.85 -20.42 67.35
CA ALA A 453 1.46 -19.01 67.36
C ALA A 453 0.27 -18.75 68.31
N ALA A 454 -0.75 -19.61 68.28
CA ALA A 454 -1.90 -19.54 69.20
C ALA A 454 -1.47 -19.75 70.66
N LYS A 455 -0.54 -20.69 70.93
CA LYS A 455 0.05 -20.89 72.26
C LYS A 455 0.81 -19.66 72.75
N ALA A 456 1.61 -19.04 71.88
CA ALA A 456 2.39 -17.84 72.22
C ALA A 456 1.49 -16.62 72.51
N ALA A 457 0.47 -16.37 71.68
CA ALA A 457 -0.46 -15.28 71.86
C ALA A 457 -1.28 -15.41 73.16
N TYR A 458 -1.74 -16.63 73.47
CA TYR A 458 -2.42 -16.90 74.74
C TYR A 458 -1.49 -16.69 75.95
N LEU A 459 -0.24 -17.18 75.90
CA LEU A 459 0.73 -16.97 76.99
C LEU A 459 0.97 -15.48 77.23
N SER A 460 1.10 -14.70 76.16
CA SER A 460 1.29 -13.24 76.25
C SER A 460 0.11 -12.55 76.95
N ASN A 461 -1.13 -12.88 76.57
CA ASN A 461 -2.33 -12.29 77.18
C ASN A 461 -2.51 -12.74 78.63
N PHE A 462 -2.30 -14.03 78.92
CA PHE A 462 -2.39 -14.55 80.29
C PHE A 462 -1.35 -13.91 81.22
N LEU A 463 -0.11 -13.70 80.74
CA LEU A 463 0.93 -13.01 81.50
C LEU A 463 0.57 -11.53 81.72
N SER A 464 -0.02 -10.87 80.71
CA SER A 464 -0.45 -9.48 80.82
C SER A 464 -1.58 -9.30 81.85
N ASP A 465 -2.57 -10.19 81.87
CA ASP A 465 -3.67 -10.18 82.84
C ASP A 465 -3.22 -10.52 84.27
N ARG A 466 -2.16 -11.33 84.42
CA ARG A 466 -1.59 -11.60 85.75
C ARG A 466 -0.73 -10.46 86.29
N MET A 467 -0.03 -9.73 85.42
CA MET A 467 0.74 -8.57 85.86
C MET A 467 -0.15 -7.41 86.29
N THR A 468 -1.33 -7.24 85.71
CA THR A 468 -2.30 -6.21 86.14
C THR A 468 -2.92 -6.53 87.51
N LEU A 469 -3.22 -7.81 87.80
CA LEU A 469 -3.75 -8.24 89.11
C LEU A 469 -2.72 -8.20 90.26
N SER A 470 -1.42 -8.18 89.96
CA SER A 470 -0.35 -8.07 90.98
C SER A 470 -0.08 -6.63 91.44
N SER A 471 -0.77 -5.63 90.86
CA SER A 471 -0.58 -4.20 91.18
C SER A 471 -1.68 -3.60 92.07
N GLY A 472 -2.27 -4.41 92.96
CA GLY A 472 -3.19 -3.93 93.99
C GLY A 472 -2.51 -2.91 94.93
N PRO A 473 -3.15 -1.77 95.24
CA PRO A 473 -2.51 -0.67 95.96
C PRO A 473 -2.41 -1.00 97.45
N ASN A 474 -1.24 -1.43 97.90
CA ASN A 474 -0.91 -1.45 99.32
C ASN A 474 0.45 -0.79 99.56
N SER A 475 0.44 0.54 99.62
CA SER A 475 1.43 1.31 100.37
C SER A 475 0.92 2.73 100.63
N ARG A 476 0.21 2.91 101.76
CA ARG A 476 0.43 4.06 102.65
C ARG A 476 0.24 3.62 104.09
N LEU A 477 1.28 3.93 104.88
CA LEU A 477 1.31 4.04 106.34
C LEU A 477 0.14 4.87 106.87
#